data_AF-A0A9E5KPY6-F1
#
_entry.id   AF-A0A9E5KPY6-F1
#
_cell.length_a   1.000
_cell.length_b   1.000
_cell.length_c   1.000
_cell.angle_alpha   90.00
_cell.angle_beta   90.00
_cell.angle_gamma   90.00
#
_symmetry.space_group_name_H-M   'P 1'
#
loop_
_entity.id
_entity.type
_entity.pdbx_description
1 polymer ?
#
loop_
_entity_poly.entity_id
_entity_poly.type
_entity_poly.pdbx_seq_one_letter_code
_entity_poly.pdbx_strand_id
1 'polypeptide(L)' 'MVSNRYWEKETPMLCETTKNTLRWFSEAGRLQVSAAPWEDKTTGEQRPGKMVSLNVTALAGNAEAVRIL' A
#
# COMPACT_ATOMS: atom_id res chain seq x y z
N MET A 1 23.35 0.30 9.39
CA MET A 1 22.72 1.13 8.35
C MET A 1 21.28 1.35 8.76
N VAL A 2 20.89 2.57 9.14
CA VAL A 2 19.48 2.88 9.45
C VAL A 2 18.72 2.80 8.14
N SER A 3 17.83 1.83 8.02
CA SER A 3 17.02 1.66 6.82
C SER A 3 16.14 2.90 6.67
N ASN A 4 16.30 3.65 5.59
CA ASN A 4 15.60 4.93 5.41
C ASN A 4 14.19 4.74 4.81
N ARG A 5 13.54 3.64 5.18
CA ARG A 5 12.29 3.18 4.57
C ARG A 5 11.13 3.92 5.22
N TYR A 6 10.33 4.60 4.41
CA TYR A 6 9.24 5.42 4.92
C TYR A 6 8.23 4.62 5.76
N TRP A 7 7.99 3.35 5.40
CA TRP A 7 7.05 2.47 6.09
C TRP A 7 7.48 2.02 7.50
N GLU A 8 8.69 2.36 7.93
CA GLU A 8 9.15 2.13 9.31
C GLU A 8 9.01 3.38 10.19
N LYS A 9 8.79 4.55 9.58
CA LYS A 9 8.79 5.85 10.27
C LYS A 9 7.41 6.50 10.29
N GLU A 10 6.65 6.33 9.22
CA GLU A 10 5.32 6.90 9.08
C GLU A 10 4.25 5.84 9.37
N THR A 11 3.28 6.19 10.23
CA THR A 11 2.09 5.36 10.44
C THR A 11 1.09 5.67 9.33
N PRO A 12 0.77 4.71 8.45
CA PRO A 12 -0.14 4.99 7.35
C PRO A 12 -1.58 5.12 7.82
N MET A 13 -2.38 5.88 7.07
CA MET A 13 -3.82 5.70 7.12
C MET A 13 -4.17 4.36 6.47
N LEU A 14 -4.73 3.46 7.27
CA LEU A 14 -5.14 2.13 6.85
C LEU A 14 -6.62 2.14 6.42
N CYS A 15 -6.90 1.59 5.25
CA CYS A 15 -8.26 1.35 4.77
C CYS A 15 -8.37 -0.10 4.31
N GLU A 16 -9.25 -0.86 4.96
CA GLU A 16 -9.51 -2.26 4.64
C GLU A 16 -10.87 -2.39 3.97
N THR A 17 -10.89 -3.11 2.86
CA THR A 17 -12.09 -3.44 2.11
C THR A 17 -12.20 -4.95 1.99
N THR A 18 -13.33 -5.45 1.49
CA THR A 18 -13.52 -6.90 1.28
C THR A 18 -12.48 -7.51 0.35
N LYS A 19 -11.88 -6.73 -0.56
CA LYS A 19 -10.98 -7.23 -1.60
C LYS A 19 -9.54 -6.72 -1.49
N ASN A 20 -9.31 -5.66 -0.74
CA ASN A 20 -8.05 -4.93 -0.74
C ASN A 20 -7.74 -4.31 0.62
N THR A 21 -6.46 -4.20 0.91
CA THR A 21 -5.93 -3.37 2.00
C THR A 21 -5.12 -2.23 1.39
N LEU A 22 -5.43 -1.00 1.78
CA LEU A 22 -4.77 0.22 1.34
C LEU A 22 -4.03 0.85 2.52
N ARG A 23 -2.81 1.31 2.28
CA ARG A 23 -2.01 2.07 3.25
C ARG A 23 -1.52 3.35 2.59
N TRP A 24 -2.04 4.47 3.06
CA TRP A 24 -1.63 5.79 2.58
C TRP A 24 -0.60 6.41 3.51
N PHE A 25 0.58 6.66 2.98
CA PHE A 25 1.69 7.33 3.63
C PHE A 25 1.77 8.74 3.05
N SER A 26 1.05 9.67 3.70
CA SER A 26 0.92 11.07 3.30
C SER A 26 2.24 11.84 3.27
N GLU A 27 3.12 11.66 4.26
CA GLU A 27 4.42 12.36 4.32
C GLU A 27 5.35 11.85 3.22
N ALA A 28 5.35 10.55 2.97
CA ALA A 28 6.13 9.95 1.90
C ALA A 28 5.50 10.12 0.49
N GLY A 29 4.22 10.47 0.41
CA GLY A 29 3.47 10.53 -0.85
C GLY A 29 3.27 9.16 -1.50
N ARG A 30 3.15 8.10 -0.69
CA ARG A 30 3.13 6.70 -1.16
C ARG A 30 1.81 6.02 -0.84
N LEU A 31 1.20 5.40 -1.84
CA LEU A 31 0.03 4.54 -1.67
C LEU A 31 0.46 3.09 -1.85
N GLN A 32 0.28 2.26 -0.82
CA GLN A 32 0.40 0.82 -0.96
C GLN A 32 -0.98 0.20 -1.09
N VAL A 33 -1.13 -0.73 -2.04
CA VAL A 33 -2.36 -1.50 -2.26
C VAL A 33 -1.99 -2.96 -2.27
N SER A 34 -2.67 -3.77 -1.47
CA SER A 34 -2.59 -5.23 -1.55
C SER A 34 -3.96 -5.84 -1.80
N ALA A 35 -3.96 -7.08 -2.29
CA ALA A 35 -5.14 -7.92 -2.15
C ALA A 35 -5.46 -8.14 -0.66
N ALA A 36 -6.70 -8.50 -0.36
CA ALA A 36 -7.10 -8.94 0.97
C ALA A 36 -6.19 -10.08 1.45
N PRO A 37 -5.94 -10.17 2.77
CA PRO A 37 -5.28 -11.33 3.34
C PRO A 37 -6.00 -12.62 2.91
N TRP A 38 -5.22 -13.66 2.67
CA TRP A 38 -5.72 -14.97 2.29
C TRP A 38 -5.19 -16.02 3.24
N GLU A 39 -6.01 -17.01 3.53
CA GLU A 39 -5.61 -18.13 4.36
C GLU A 39 -4.79 -19.12 3.53
N ASP A 40 -3.58 -19.41 4.00
CA ASP A 40 -2.78 -20.48 3.46
C ASP A 40 -3.45 -21.82 3.77
N LYS A 41 -3.91 -22.53 2.73
CA LYS A 41 -4.62 -23.80 2.89
C LYS A 41 -3.77 -24.93 3.47
N THR A 42 -2.44 -24.78 3.45
CA THR A 42 -1.50 -25.79 3.95
C THR A 42 -1.15 -25.53 5.41
N THR A 43 -0.93 -24.26 5.77
CA THR A 43 -0.49 -23.89 7.14
C THR A 43 -1.59 -23.32 8.02
N GLY A 44 -2.73 -22.92 7.44
CA GLY A 44 -3.81 -22.21 8.13
C GLY A 44 -3.47 -20.76 8.50
N GLU A 45 -2.31 -20.24 8.09
CA GLU A 45 -1.87 -18.90 8.44
C GLU A 45 -2.49 -17.85 7.52
N GLN A 46 -2.87 -16.71 8.09
CA GLN A 46 -3.26 -15.53 7.30
C GLN A 46 -2.02 -14.93 6.64
N ARG A 47 -1.96 -15.03 5.32
CA ARG A 47 -0.90 -14.45 4.50
C ARG A 47 -1.35 -13.11 3.94
N PRO A 48 -0.48 -12.08 3.95
CA PRO A 48 -0.79 -10.84 3.28
C PRO A 48 -0.95 -11.08 1.77
N GLY A 49 -1.92 -10.38 1.17
CA GLY A 49 -2.02 -10.32 -0.28
C GLY A 49 -0.78 -9.68 -0.90
N LYS A 50 -0.50 -10.00 -2.16
CA LYS A 50 0.58 -9.35 -2.91
C LYS A 50 0.37 -7.84 -2.89
N MET A 51 1.40 -7.10 -2.50
CA MET A 51 1.36 -5.65 -2.32
C MET A 51 2.11 -4.96 -3.46
N VAL A 52 1.53 -3.87 -3.96
CA VAL A 52 2.18 -2.92 -4.86
C VAL A 52 2.26 -1.56 -4.18
N SER A 53 3.29 -0.78 -4.51
CA SER A 53 3.49 0.57 -3.98
C SER A 53 3.55 1.57 -5.13
N LEU A 54 2.73 2.60 -5.04
CA LEU A 54 2.64 3.69 -6.00
C LEU A 54 3.23 4.97 -5.42
N ASN A 55 3.97 5.71 -6.25
CA ASN A 55 4.44 7.05 -5.93
C ASN A 55 3.43 8.10 -6.39
N VAL A 56 2.50 8.49 -5.52
CA VAL A 56 1.40 9.39 -5.90
C VAL A 56 1.91 10.80 -6.21
N THR A 57 2.93 11.27 -5.50
CA THR A 57 3.51 12.60 -5.75
C THR A 57 4.16 12.71 -7.12
N ALA A 58 4.73 11.61 -7.64
CA ALA A 58 5.27 11.57 -9.00
C ALA A 58 4.19 11.63 -10.09
N LEU A 59 2.92 11.36 -9.75
CA LEU A 59 1.79 11.37 -10.69
C LEU A 59 1.05 12.71 -10.72
N ALA A 60 1.26 13.57 -9.72
CA ALA A 60 0.52 14.82 -9.55
C ALA A 60 0.66 15.79 -10.74
N GLY A 61 1.73 15.68 -11.53
CA GLY A 61 1.96 16.50 -12.73
C GLY A 61 1.22 16.04 -13.99
N ASN A 62 0.53 14.90 -13.96
CA ASN A 62 -0.15 14.34 -15.13
C ASN A 62 -1.66 14.12 -14.85
N ALA A 63 -2.50 14.87 -15.55
CA ALA A 63 -3.95 14.83 -15.36
C ALA A 63 -4.60 13.47 -15.68
N GLU A 64 -4.04 12.70 -16.61
CA GLU A 64 -4.54 11.36 -16.93
C GLU A 64 -4.16 10.36 -15.84
N ALA A 65 -2.94 10.44 -15.31
CA ALA A 65 -2.50 9.61 -14.20
C ALA A 65 -3.34 9.84 -12.93
N VAL A 66 -3.68 11.11 -12.63
CA VAL A 66 -4.56 11.47 -11.49
C VAL A 66 -5.97 10.92 -11.68
N ARG A 67 -6.49 10.79 -12.91
CA ARG A 67 -7.81 10.20 -13.19
C ARG A 67 -7.85 8.68 -13.03
N ILE A 68 -6.72 7.99 -13.11
CA ILE A 68 -6.63 6.53 -12.93
C ILE A 68 -6.68 6.16 -11.45
N LEU A 69 -6.28 7.07 -10.57
CA LEU A 69 -6.28 6.91 -9.12
C LEU A 69 -7.67 7.12 -8.52
#